data_AF-A0A7S1DKA1-F1
#
_entry.id   AF-A0A7S1DKA1-F1
#
_cell.length_a   1.000
_cell.length_b   1.000
_cell.length_c   1.000
_cell.angle_alpha   90.00
_cell.angle_beta   90.00
_cell.angle_gamma   90.00
#
_symmetry.space_group_name_H-M   'P 1'
#
loop_
_entity.id
_entity.type
_entity.pdbx_description
1 polymer ?
#
loop_
_entity_poly.entity_id
_entity_poly.type
_entity_poly.pdbx_seq_one_letter_code
_entity_poly.pdbx_strand_id
1 'polypeptide(L)'
;EGHVCDWSTTDWLCTKAIGPAVARPANANKASVQRLLEWSRLDHASSPLWLRRAGHVSFLNYIDKGDKVFYNGFVKDLIAAAEAASTGTTERFAHTGSGWVLRGCFLADKAAVAACLERLTPWMSLEGLRSSLKKSSDKALQARLEKMLVFPVPTSASPSTPFQTLSPAWQSTAPSPSEASKNPRKKITVDGSTDGDSERKAKGSAKRVGGKEKGAK
;
A
#
# COMPACT_ATOMS: atom_id res chain seq x y z
N GLU A 1 -8.10 16.93 -15.71
CA GLU A 1 -9.16 16.31 -14.89
C GLU A 1 -8.87 14.82 -14.75
N GLY A 2 -9.13 14.20 -13.59
CA GLY A 2 -8.84 12.77 -13.35
C GLY A 2 -7.96 12.45 -12.12
N HIS A 3 -7.76 13.39 -11.20
CA HIS A 3 -7.01 13.13 -9.97
C HIS A 3 -7.90 12.50 -8.90
N VAL A 4 -7.38 11.49 -8.20
CA VAL A 4 -8.04 10.88 -7.05
C VAL A 4 -7.75 11.71 -5.80
N CYS A 5 -8.80 12.27 -5.20
CA CYS A 5 -8.67 13.25 -4.11
C CYS A 5 -9.49 12.93 -2.86
N ASP A 6 -9.95 11.68 -2.70
CA ASP A 6 -10.73 11.23 -1.56
C ASP A 6 -10.33 9.83 -1.08
N TRP A 7 -10.66 9.52 0.17
CA TRP A 7 -10.28 8.27 0.81
C TRP A 7 -10.98 7.04 0.21
N SER A 8 -12.25 7.16 -0.18
CA SER A 8 -13.07 6.03 -0.64
C SER A 8 -12.59 5.56 -2.01
N THR A 9 -12.41 6.49 -2.95
CA THR A 9 -11.89 6.18 -4.29
C THR A 9 -10.46 5.67 -4.22
N THR A 10 -9.60 6.29 -3.40
CA THR A 10 -8.22 5.83 -3.19
C THR A 10 -8.19 4.39 -2.71
N ASP A 11 -8.93 4.08 -1.65
CA ASP A 11 -8.90 2.75 -1.03
C ASP A 11 -9.55 1.69 -1.93
N TRP A 12 -10.60 2.05 -2.66
CA TRP A 12 -11.18 1.17 -3.68
C TRP A 12 -10.16 0.85 -4.78
N LEU A 13 -9.49 1.87 -5.33
CA LEU A 13 -8.47 1.69 -6.37
C LEU A 13 -7.32 0.82 -5.87
N CYS A 14 -6.84 1.08 -4.66
CA CYS A 14 -5.79 0.30 -4.00
C CYS A 14 -6.17 -1.18 -3.87
N THR A 15 -7.35 -1.47 -3.32
CA THR A 15 -7.75 -2.83 -2.97
C THR A 15 -8.35 -3.63 -4.12
N LYS A 16 -8.87 -2.96 -5.16
CA LYS A 16 -9.56 -3.59 -6.30
C LYS A 16 -8.80 -3.55 -7.60
N ALA A 17 -7.88 -2.60 -7.79
CA ALA A 17 -7.12 -2.48 -9.03
C ALA A 17 -5.61 -2.65 -8.79
N ILE A 18 -5.00 -1.77 -8.00
CA ILE A 18 -3.54 -1.68 -7.87
C ILE A 18 -2.97 -2.94 -7.20
N GLY A 19 -3.45 -3.28 -6.00
CA GLY A 19 -3.01 -4.46 -5.26
C GLY A 19 -3.13 -5.75 -6.07
N PRO A 20 -4.30 -6.06 -6.67
CA PRO A 20 -4.45 -7.19 -7.57
C PRO A 20 -3.50 -7.15 -8.78
N ALA A 21 -3.27 -5.97 -9.36
CA ALA A 21 -2.42 -5.86 -10.54
C ALA A 21 -0.97 -6.27 -10.26
N VAL A 22 -0.44 -5.91 -9.09
CA VAL A 22 0.93 -6.23 -8.65
C VAL A 22 1.07 -7.59 -7.98
N ALA A 23 -0.02 -8.16 -7.44
CA ALA A 23 -0.01 -9.48 -6.83
C ALA A 23 -0.20 -10.64 -7.83
N ARG A 24 -0.44 -10.36 -9.12
CA ARG A 24 -0.57 -11.39 -10.16
C ARG A 24 0.75 -12.15 -10.33
N PRO A 25 0.79 -13.50 -10.35
CA PRO A 25 2.03 -14.28 -10.44
C PRO A 25 2.95 -13.88 -11.60
N ALA A 26 2.40 -13.55 -12.77
CA ALA A 26 3.18 -13.10 -13.93
C ALA A 26 3.80 -11.69 -13.75
N ASN A 27 3.27 -10.88 -12.83
CA ASN A 27 3.64 -9.48 -12.59
C ASN A 27 4.17 -9.22 -11.17
N ALA A 28 4.19 -10.24 -10.31
CA ALA A 28 4.67 -10.19 -8.93
C ALA A 28 6.20 -10.11 -8.95
N ASN A 29 6.71 -8.95 -9.37
CA ASN A 29 8.11 -8.62 -9.31
C ASN A 29 8.31 -7.61 -8.17
N LYS A 30 9.24 -7.95 -7.27
CA LYS A 30 9.72 -7.11 -6.17
C LYS A 30 9.89 -5.64 -6.58
N ALA A 31 10.41 -5.36 -7.77
CA ALA A 31 10.61 -3.99 -8.27
C ALA A 31 9.30 -3.18 -8.35
N SER A 32 8.20 -3.77 -8.79
CA SER A 32 6.89 -3.10 -8.89
C SER A 32 6.31 -2.80 -7.52
N VAL A 33 6.43 -3.75 -6.59
CA VAL A 33 6.00 -3.58 -5.20
C VAL A 33 6.81 -2.47 -4.53
N GLN A 34 8.14 -2.49 -4.68
CA GLN A 34 9.02 -1.48 -4.12
C GLN A 34 8.73 -0.08 -4.66
N ARG A 35 8.45 0.05 -5.97
CA ARG A 35 8.03 1.33 -6.58
C ARG A 35 6.74 1.87 -5.98
N LEU A 36 5.75 1.01 -5.71
CA LEU A 36 4.51 1.43 -5.04
C LEU A 36 4.77 1.84 -3.59
N LEU A 37 5.57 1.08 -2.84
CA LEU A 37 5.92 1.44 -1.46
C LEU A 37 6.69 2.77 -1.40
N GLU A 38 7.45 3.11 -2.44
CA GLU A 38 8.14 4.39 -2.52
C GLU A 38 7.19 5.58 -2.57
N TRP A 39 5.96 5.41 -3.07
CA TRP A 39 4.96 6.47 -3.01
C TRP A 39 4.68 6.91 -1.57
N SER A 40 4.72 5.99 -0.61
CA SER A 40 4.54 6.30 0.81
C SER A 40 5.70 7.05 1.45
N ARG A 41 6.86 7.10 0.79
CA ARG A 41 8.07 7.80 1.26
C ARG A 41 8.26 9.16 0.61
N LEU A 42 7.39 9.52 -0.33
CA LEU A 42 7.43 10.83 -0.96
C LEU A 42 7.26 11.93 0.08
N ASP A 43 7.91 13.06 -0.17
CA ASP A 43 7.90 14.21 0.72
C ASP A 43 6.47 14.79 0.88
N HIS A 44 6.14 15.18 2.12
CA HIS A 44 4.80 15.62 2.49
C HIS A 44 4.42 16.98 1.90
N ALA A 45 5.39 17.87 1.69
CA ALA A 45 5.16 19.20 1.15
C ALA A 45 4.92 19.18 -0.37
N SER A 46 5.53 18.22 -1.06
CA SER A 46 5.51 18.13 -2.53
C SER A 46 4.55 17.07 -3.09
N SER A 47 4.03 16.16 -2.26
CA SER A 47 3.24 15.02 -2.74
C SER A 47 1.86 14.90 -2.09
N PRO A 48 0.80 14.66 -2.89
CA PRO A 48 -0.55 14.49 -2.37
C PRO A 48 -0.68 13.34 -1.37
N LEU A 49 -1.47 13.55 -0.32
CA LEU A 49 -1.83 12.55 0.68
C LEU A 49 -2.26 11.21 0.09
N TRP A 50 -3.13 11.26 -0.91
CA TRP A 50 -3.76 10.08 -1.49
C TRP A 50 -2.75 9.21 -2.23
N LEU A 51 -1.72 9.81 -2.83
CA LEU A 51 -0.62 9.09 -3.45
C LEU A 51 0.22 8.36 -2.41
N ARG A 52 0.61 9.07 -1.34
CA ARG A 52 1.38 8.49 -0.22
C ARG A 52 0.63 7.35 0.46
N ARG A 53 -0.66 7.55 0.72
CA ARG A 53 -1.57 6.54 1.26
C ARG A 53 -1.69 5.33 0.33
N ALA A 54 -1.83 5.56 -0.97
CA ALA A 54 -2.01 4.49 -1.94
C ALA A 54 -0.84 3.49 -1.95
N GLY A 55 0.39 3.98 -1.70
CA GLY A 55 1.59 3.13 -1.67
C GLY A 55 1.45 1.93 -0.73
N HIS A 56 1.14 2.15 0.56
CA HIS A 56 1.00 1.06 1.53
C HIS A 56 -0.40 0.45 1.57
N VAL A 57 -1.47 1.24 1.35
CA VAL A 57 -2.87 0.73 1.43
C VAL A 57 -3.19 -0.27 0.31
N SER A 58 -2.50 -0.18 -0.84
CA SER A 58 -2.62 -1.17 -1.94
C SER A 58 -2.39 -2.61 -1.49
N PHE A 59 -1.70 -2.82 -0.37
CA PHE A 59 -1.34 -4.14 0.12
C PHE A 59 -2.22 -4.67 1.25
N LEU A 60 -3.25 -3.92 1.69
CA LEU A 60 -4.04 -4.26 2.88
C LEU A 60 -4.62 -5.69 2.85
N ASN A 61 -5.09 -6.15 1.68
CA ASN A 61 -5.68 -7.48 1.48
C ASN A 61 -4.65 -8.60 1.21
N TYR A 62 -3.36 -8.28 1.28
CA TYR A 62 -2.27 -9.21 0.97
C TYR A 62 -1.28 -9.38 2.13
N ILE A 63 -1.47 -8.67 3.25
CA ILE A 63 -0.55 -8.71 4.40
C ILE A 63 -0.42 -10.11 4.99
N ASP A 64 -1.54 -10.85 5.06
CA ASP A 64 -1.60 -12.23 5.57
C ASP A 64 -0.87 -13.23 4.68
N LYS A 65 -0.84 -12.96 3.37
CA LYS A 65 -0.06 -13.73 2.38
C LYS A 65 1.39 -13.26 2.33
N GLY A 66 1.62 -11.99 2.63
CA GLY A 66 2.88 -11.33 2.92
C GLY A 66 4.03 -11.78 2.02
N ASP A 67 5.11 -12.18 2.68
CA ASP A 67 6.38 -12.56 2.08
C ASP A 67 6.29 -13.76 1.11
N LYS A 68 5.24 -14.59 1.22
CA LYS A 68 5.04 -15.75 0.34
C LYS A 68 4.62 -15.36 -1.07
N VAL A 69 3.89 -14.25 -1.21
CA VAL A 69 3.37 -13.78 -2.51
C VAL A 69 4.32 -12.80 -3.17
N PHE A 70 5.00 -11.96 -2.39
CA PHE A 70 5.83 -10.89 -2.95
C PHE A 70 7.33 -11.22 -2.86
N TYR A 71 7.91 -11.14 -1.67
CA TYR A 71 9.32 -11.46 -1.42
C TYR A 71 9.59 -11.51 0.09
N ASN A 72 10.63 -12.24 0.50
CA ASN A 72 11.10 -12.24 1.89
C ASN A 72 11.52 -10.83 2.33
N GLY A 73 10.93 -10.33 3.42
CA GLY A 73 11.11 -8.97 3.92
C GLY A 73 10.03 -7.97 3.48
N PHE A 74 9.05 -8.40 2.68
CA PHE A 74 7.95 -7.54 2.24
C PHE A 74 7.18 -6.92 3.41
N VAL A 75 6.85 -7.69 4.45
CA VAL A 75 6.15 -7.16 5.63
C VAL A 75 6.95 -6.04 6.31
N LYS A 76 8.28 -6.18 6.39
CA LYS A 76 9.16 -5.15 6.97
C LYS A 76 9.16 -3.88 6.14
N ASP A 77 9.27 -3.99 4.82
CA ASP A 77 9.20 -2.85 3.91
C ASP A 77 7.84 -2.15 3.98
N LEU A 78 6.75 -2.91 4.15
CA LEU A 78 5.40 -2.38 4.29
C LEU A 78 5.21 -1.63 5.61
N ILE A 79 5.76 -2.13 6.73
CA ILE A 79 5.79 -1.41 8.01
C ILE A 79 6.55 -0.09 7.84
N ALA A 80 7.73 -0.12 7.22
CA ALA A 80 8.54 1.07 6.97
C ALA A 80 7.81 2.10 6.07
N ALA A 81 7.06 1.64 5.08
CA ALA A 81 6.26 2.51 4.21
C ALA A 81 5.10 3.18 4.98
N ALA A 82 4.39 2.44 5.83
CA ALA A 82 3.34 3.00 6.68
C ALA A 82 3.89 3.99 7.72
N GLU A 83 5.09 3.72 8.25
CA GLU A 83 5.81 4.64 9.13
C GLU A 83 6.16 5.95 8.42
N ALA A 84 6.79 5.84 7.24
CA ALA A 84 7.17 7.00 6.44
C ALA A 84 5.94 7.88 6.10
N ALA A 85 4.83 7.28 5.67
CA ALA A 85 3.63 8.03 5.31
C ALA A 85 2.97 8.78 6.48
N SER A 86 3.31 8.43 7.72
CA SER A 86 2.71 8.99 8.95
C SER A 86 3.63 9.94 9.71
N THR A 87 4.94 9.87 9.45
CA THR A 87 5.92 10.66 10.21
C THR A 87 5.83 12.12 9.78
N GLY A 88 5.78 13.04 10.74
CA GLY A 88 5.81 14.48 10.45
C GLY A 88 4.53 15.08 9.86
N THR A 89 3.45 14.32 9.69
CA THR A 89 2.16 14.84 9.18
C THR A 89 1.11 14.94 10.28
N THR A 90 0.17 15.88 10.12
CA THR A 90 -1.04 16.01 10.95
C THR A 90 -2.28 15.43 10.26
N GLU A 91 -2.13 14.91 9.04
CA GLU A 91 -3.25 14.45 8.23
C GLU A 91 -3.89 13.19 8.80
N ARG A 92 -5.12 13.32 9.29
CA ARG A 92 -5.89 12.20 9.87
C ARG A 92 -5.92 10.97 8.95
N PHE A 93 -6.11 11.15 7.64
CA PHE A 93 -6.18 10.04 6.70
C PHE A 93 -4.81 9.41 6.40
N ALA A 94 -3.68 10.05 6.67
CA ALA A 94 -2.40 9.34 6.66
C ALA A 94 -2.38 8.32 7.81
N HIS A 95 -2.70 8.78 9.02
CA HIS A 95 -2.64 7.98 10.24
C HIS A 95 -3.60 6.79 10.24
N THR A 96 -4.84 6.97 9.76
CA THR A 96 -5.82 5.87 9.74
C THR A 96 -5.47 4.80 8.71
N GLY A 97 -4.91 5.18 7.56
CA GLY A 97 -4.46 4.26 6.50
C GLY A 97 -3.30 3.41 6.96
N SER A 98 -2.27 4.05 7.49
CA SER A 98 -1.13 3.40 8.11
C SER A 98 -1.58 2.50 9.26
N GLY A 99 -2.53 2.95 10.08
CA GLY A 99 -3.05 2.14 11.18
C GLY A 99 -3.75 0.85 10.73
N TRP A 100 -4.47 0.85 9.61
CA TRP A 100 -5.03 -0.39 9.06
C TRP A 100 -3.97 -1.36 8.58
N VAL A 101 -2.92 -0.84 7.93
CA VAL A 101 -1.80 -1.66 7.46
C VAL A 101 -1.00 -2.22 8.63
N LEU A 102 -0.65 -1.39 9.63
CA LEU A 102 0.07 -1.83 10.82
C LEU A 102 -0.74 -2.83 11.64
N ARG A 103 -2.07 -2.69 11.71
CA ARG A 103 -2.96 -3.70 12.32
C ARG A 103 -2.84 -5.06 11.64
N GLY A 104 -2.74 -5.08 10.31
CA GLY A 104 -2.48 -6.30 9.55
C GLY A 104 -1.10 -6.87 9.86
N CYS A 105 -0.08 -6.01 9.78
CA CYS A 105 1.32 -6.39 9.97
C CYS A 105 1.59 -6.89 11.40
N PHE A 106 0.84 -6.41 12.40
CA PHE A 106 0.98 -6.84 13.79
C PHE A 106 0.76 -8.34 13.95
N LEU A 107 -0.09 -8.95 13.11
CA LEU A 107 -0.27 -10.40 13.14
C LEU A 107 0.93 -11.17 12.57
N ALA A 108 1.69 -10.56 11.67
CA ALA A 108 2.85 -11.16 11.02
C ALA A 108 4.16 -10.92 11.80
N ASP A 109 4.37 -9.70 12.29
CA ASP A 109 5.56 -9.30 13.05
C ASP A 109 5.20 -8.31 14.16
N LYS A 110 4.82 -8.86 15.32
CA LYS A 110 4.41 -8.07 16.50
C LYS A 110 5.51 -7.13 16.98
N ALA A 111 6.75 -7.62 17.00
CA ALA A 111 7.89 -6.90 17.55
C ALA A 111 8.23 -5.69 16.67
N ALA A 112 8.31 -5.88 15.34
CA ALA A 112 8.57 -4.78 14.42
C ALA A 112 7.47 -3.72 14.45
N VAL A 113 6.20 -4.12 14.51
CA VAL A 113 5.09 -3.16 14.61
C VAL A 113 5.09 -2.41 15.94
N ALA A 114 5.34 -3.09 17.06
CA ALA A 114 5.44 -2.42 18.36
C ALA A 114 6.54 -1.35 18.37
N ALA A 115 7.74 -1.69 17.88
CA ALA A 115 8.85 -0.74 17.76
C ALA A 115 8.53 0.42 16.82
N CYS A 116 7.85 0.16 15.70
CA CYS A 116 7.38 1.19 14.77
C CYS A 116 6.37 2.13 15.44
N LEU A 117 5.38 1.60 16.16
CA LEU A 117 4.37 2.42 16.85
C LEU A 117 4.99 3.29 17.94
N GLU A 118 5.99 2.80 18.68
CA GLU A 118 6.72 3.62 19.65
C GLU A 118 7.37 4.85 18.99
N ARG A 119 8.01 4.68 17.83
CA ARG A 119 8.61 5.79 17.06
C ARG A 119 7.57 6.71 16.43
N LEU A 120 6.42 6.16 16.02
CA LEU A 120 5.32 6.91 15.41
C LEU A 120 4.47 7.67 16.41
N THR A 121 4.44 7.27 17.68
CA THR A 121 3.54 7.83 18.68
C THR A 121 3.59 9.37 18.78
N PRO A 122 4.77 10.04 18.66
CA PRO A 122 4.83 11.51 18.62
C PRO A 122 4.05 12.18 17.49
N TRP A 123 3.83 11.47 16.36
CA TRP A 123 3.25 12.02 15.13
C TRP A 123 1.83 11.50 14.88
N MET A 124 1.57 10.24 15.24
CA MET A 124 0.34 9.53 14.89
C MET A 124 -0.85 10.00 15.74
N SER A 125 -2.02 10.14 15.12
CA SER A 125 -3.25 10.43 15.87
C SER A 125 -3.68 9.25 16.76
N LEU A 126 -4.41 9.55 17.84
CA LEU A 126 -5.00 8.54 18.73
C LEU A 126 -5.87 7.53 17.96
N GLU A 127 -6.60 8.00 16.95
CA GLU A 127 -7.41 7.13 16.10
C GLU A 127 -6.53 6.15 15.28
N GLY A 128 -5.45 6.65 14.68
CA GLY A 128 -4.49 5.81 13.94
C GLY A 128 -3.83 4.78 14.85
N LEU A 129 -3.41 5.19 16.05
CA LEU A 129 -2.80 4.31 17.04
C LEU A 129 -3.76 3.21 17.50
N ARG A 130 -4.98 3.57 17.90
CA ARG A 130 -6.02 2.60 18.31
C ARG A 130 -6.38 1.64 17.18
N SER A 131 -6.44 2.14 15.95
CA SER A 131 -6.67 1.33 14.76
C SER A 131 -5.58 0.27 14.58
N SER A 132 -4.30 0.67 14.72
CA SER A 132 -3.13 -0.23 14.65
C SER A 132 -3.16 -1.34 15.68
N LEU A 133 -3.56 -1.01 16.91
CA LEU A 133 -3.56 -1.94 18.04
C LEU A 133 -4.84 -2.75 18.18
N LYS A 134 -5.82 -2.59 17.29
CA LYS A 134 -7.14 -3.25 17.40
C LYS A 134 -7.08 -4.78 17.43
N LYS A 135 -6.00 -5.39 16.90
CA LYS A 135 -5.76 -6.85 16.97
C LYS A 135 -4.76 -7.25 18.06
N SER A 136 -4.22 -6.31 18.81
CA SER A 136 -3.29 -6.59 19.91
C SER A 136 -4.08 -7.02 21.14
N SER A 137 -3.68 -8.14 21.74
CA SER A 137 -4.12 -8.54 23.09
C SER A 137 -3.27 -7.93 24.20
N ASP A 138 -2.16 -7.26 23.84
CA ASP A 138 -1.23 -6.66 24.80
C ASP A 138 -1.77 -5.33 25.32
N LYS A 139 -2.40 -5.39 26.50
CA LYS A 139 -2.94 -4.22 27.20
C LYS A 139 -1.85 -3.31 27.75
N ALA A 140 -0.68 -3.85 28.09
CA ALA A 140 0.43 -3.05 28.59
C ALA A 140 1.01 -2.18 27.48
N LEU A 141 1.20 -2.75 26.27
CA LEU A 141 1.61 -2.00 25.08
C LEU A 141 0.61 -0.91 24.73
N GLN A 142 -0.70 -1.23 24.72
CA GLN A 142 -1.76 -0.24 24.47
C GLN A 142 -1.69 0.93 25.44
N ALA A 143 -1.67 0.64 26.75
CA ALA A 143 -1.63 1.67 27.78
C ALA A 143 -0.35 2.52 27.71
N ARG A 144 0.79 1.89 27.40
CA ARG A 144 2.08 2.60 27.26
C ARG A 144 2.06 3.58 26.09
N LEU A 145 1.60 3.13 24.92
CA LEU A 145 1.53 3.99 23.72
C LEU A 145 0.48 5.10 23.88
N GLU A 146 -0.68 4.82 24.47
CA GLU A 146 -1.68 5.87 24.74
C GLU A 146 -1.16 6.93 25.73
N LYS A 147 -0.39 6.54 26.75
CA LYS A 147 0.24 7.51 27.68
C LYS A 147 1.26 8.42 26.98
N MET A 148 1.99 7.90 26.00
CA MET A 148 2.97 8.68 25.24
C MET A 148 2.32 9.75 24.36
N LEU A 149 1.05 9.60 23.96
CA LEU A 149 0.29 10.63 23.22
C LEU A 149 -0.10 11.84 24.07
N VAL A 150 -0.20 11.68 25.39
CA VAL A 150 -0.70 12.73 26.31
C VAL A 150 0.39 13.74 26.66
N PHE A 151 1.66 13.39 26.47
CA PHE A 151 2.76 14.32 26.63
C PHE A 151 2.96 15.07 25.32
N PRO A 152 2.65 16.39 25.26
CA PRO A 152 3.02 17.16 24.10
C PRO A 152 4.53 17.02 23.92
N VAL A 153 4.94 16.60 22.73
CA VAL A 153 6.32 16.76 22.29
C VAL A 153 6.65 18.23 22.52
N PRO A 154 7.68 18.57 23.32
CA PRO A 154 8.12 19.95 23.39
C PRO A 154 8.49 20.33 21.97
N THR A 155 7.73 21.27 21.40
CA THR A 155 8.02 21.89 20.12
C THR A 155 9.38 22.56 20.28
N SER A 156 10.47 21.81 20.07
CA SER A 156 11.80 22.38 20.16
C SER A 156 11.86 23.46 19.09
N ALA A 157 12.10 24.69 19.56
CA ALA A 157 12.15 25.90 18.78
C ALA A 157 12.80 25.65 17.41
N SER A 158 12.03 25.93 16.36
CA SER A 158 12.53 26.00 15.01
C SER A 158 13.62 27.08 14.97
N PRO A 159 14.88 26.78 14.58
CA PRO A 159 15.82 27.83 14.25
C PRO A 159 15.30 28.49 12.96
N SER A 160 14.80 29.71 13.12
CA SER A 160 14.47 30.63 12.03
C SER A 160 15.69 30.76 11.12
N THR A 161 15.70 29.98 10.05
CA THR A 161 16.66 30.13 8.96
C THR A 161 15.92 30.83 7.84
N PRO A 162 16.41 31.98 7.33
CA PRO A 162 15.70 32.73 6.32
C PRO A 162 15.62 31.91 5.03
N PHE A 163 14.39 31.77 4.55
CA PHE A 163 14.03 31.13 3.29
C PHE A 163 14.67 31.92 2.15
N GLN A 164 15.76 31.39 1.57
CA GLN A 164 16.23 31.86 0.26
C GLN A 164 15.30 31.27 -0.79
N THR A 165 14.51 32.14 -1.41
CA THR A 165 13.66 31.84 -2.56
C THR A 165 14.55 31.44 -3.75
N LEU A 166 14.78 30.15 -3.94
CA LEU A 166 15.27 29.62 -5.21
C LEU A 166 14.05 29.24 -6.05
N SER A 167 13.76 30.09 -7.04
CA SER A 167 12.83 29.80 -8.13
C SER A 167 13.21 28.50 -8.84
N PRO A 168 12.27 27.57 -9.06
CA PRO A 168 12.54 26.44 -9.93
C PRO A 168 12.48 26.87 -11.40
N ALA A 169 13.64 26.86 -12.06
CA ALA A 169 13.76 26.96 -13.51
C ALA A 169 13.32 25.65 -14.18
N TRP A 170 11.99 25.42 -14.23
CA TRP A 170 11.38 24.40 -15.10
C TRP A 170 10.29 25.01 -15.97
N GLN A 171 10.55 26.20 -16.50
CA GLN A 171 9.86 26.70 -17.69
C GLN A 171 10.85 26.71 -18.85
N SER A 172 10.38 26.23 -20.00
CA SER A 172 11.08 26.08 -21.29
C SER A 172 11.88 24.76 -21.40
N THR A 173 11.44 23.76 -22.17
CA THR A 173 11.05 23.84 -23.58
C THR A 173 10.14 22.66 -23.94
N ALA A 174 8.89 22.93 -24.29
CA ALA A 174 8.10 22.01 -25.10
C ALA A 174 8.38 22.34 -26.58
N PRO A 175 8.82 21.40 -27.43
CA PRO A 175 8.91 21.66 -28.86
C PRO A 175 7.50 21.69 -29.49
N SER A 176 7.29 22.72 -30.30
CA SER A 176 6.11 22.95 -31.14
C SER A 176 5.88 21.80 -32.13
N PRO A 177 4.62 21.42 -32.43
CA PRO A 177 4.32 20.35 -33.37
C PRO A 177 4.33 20.88 -34.80
N SER A 178 5.49 20.86 -35.45
CA SER A 178 5.55 20.96 -36.91
C SER A 178 6.79 20.24 -37.43
N GLU A 179 6.65 18.95 -37.75
CA GLU A 179 7.22 18.39 -38.97
C GLU A 179 6.71 16.97 -39.18
N ALA A 180 5.80 16.86 -40.13
CA ALA A 180 5.34 15.61 -40.70
C ALA A 180 6.52 14.96 -41.46
N SER A 181 7.15 13.97 -40.85
CA SER A 181 8.10 13.10 -41.55
C SER A 181 7.48 11.73 -41.78
N LYS A 182 7.26 11.46 -43.07
CA LYS A 182 6.79 10.21 -43.65
C LYS A 182 7.75 9.09 -43.28
N ASN A 183 7.26 7.99 -42.74
CA ASN A 183 7.96 6.71 -42.88
C ASN A 183 6.96 5.56 -43.13
N PRO A 184 7.26 4.64 -44.06
CA PRO A 184 6.29 3.72 -44.61
C PRO A 184 6.09 2.49 -43.72
N ARG A 185 4.81 2.11 -43.60
CA ARG A 185 4.32 0.81 -43.11
C ARG A 185 5.10 -0.34 -43.75
N LYS A 186 5.96 -1.01 -42.98
CA LYS A 186 6.37 -2.39 -43.30
C LYS A 186 5.22 -3.32 -42.95
N LYS A 187 4.65 -3.96 -43.98
CA LYS A 187 3.77 -5.13 -43.87
C LYS A 187 4.50 -6.22 -43.07
N ILE A 188 3.92 -6.62 -41.94
CA ILE A 188 4.21 -7.90 -41.31
C ILE A 188 3.03 -8.79 -41.67
N THR A 189 3.25 -9.67 -42.63
CA THR A 189 2.42 -10.84 -42.95
C THR A 189 2.68 -11.87 -41.86
N VAL A 190 1.65 -12.27 -41.12
CA VAL A 190 1.68 -13.52 -40.33
C VAL A 190 0.53 -14.36 -40.84
N ASP A 191 0.88 -15.32 -41.69
CA ASP A 191 0.06 -16.47 -42.05
C ASP A 191 0.22 -17.55 -40.96
N GLY A 192 -0.89 -18.21 -40.62
CA GLY A 192 -0.97 -19.32 -39.67
C GLY A 192 -2.33 -19.28 -38.97
N SER A 193 -3.42 -19.79 -39.55
CA SER A 193 -3.73 -21.21 -39.77
C SER A 193 -3.43 -22.08 -38.55
N THR A 194 -4.49 -22.38 -37.80
CA THR A 194 -4.85 -23.74 -37.36
C THR A 194 -6.27 -23.68 -36.81
N ASP A 195 -7.21 -24.12 -37.65
CA ASP A 195 -8.46 -24.73 -37.20
C ASP A 195 -8.12 -26.05 -36.48
N GLY A 196 -8.81 -26.31 -35.37
CA GLY A 196 -8.50 -27.46 -34.50
C GLY A 196 -9.60 -27.68 -33.47
N ASP A 197 -10.80 -27.89 -34.00
CA ASP A 197 -11.97 -28.41 -33.31
C ASP A 197 -11.67 -29.79 -32.69
N SER A 198 -11.99 -29.99 -31.40
CA SER A 198 -12.05 -31.32 -30.76
C SER A 198 -12.76 -31.24 -29.41
N GLU A 199 -14.08 -31.28 -29.52
CA GLU A 199 -15.04 -31.80 -28.56
C GLU A 199 -14.60 -33.13 -27.92
N ARG A 200 -14.51 -33.21 -26.57
CA ARG A 200 -14.71 -34.48 -25.83
C ARG A 200 -15.43 -34.27 -24.50
N LYS A 201 -16.66 -34.79 -24.46
CA LYS A 201 -17.46 -35.14 -23.28
C LYS A 201 -16.81 -36.26 -22.46
N ALA A 202 -16.96 -36.21 -21.13
CA ALA A 202 -17.34 -37.33 -20.24
C ALA A 202 -17.39 -36.81 -18.78
N LYS A 203 -18.58 -36.72 -18.15
CA LYS A 203 -19.18 -37.73 -17.25
C LYS A 203 -18.27 -38.17 -16.10
N GLY A 204 -18.71 -37.89 -14.87
CA GLY A 204 -18.13 -38.43 -13.65
C GLY A 204 -18.92 -38.10 -12.39
N SER A 205 -20.06 -38.77 -12.18
CA SER A 205 -20.77 -38.83 -10.91
C SER A 205 -19.88 -39.36 -9.79
N ALA A 206 -19.91 -38.78 -8.60
CA ALA A 206 -19.68 -39.52 -7.36
C ALA A 206 -20.39 -38.88 -6.16
N LYS A 207 -21.24 -39.72 -5.57
CA LYS A 207 -22.14 -39.56 -4.43
C LYS A 207 -21.43 -40.06 -3.17
N ARG A 208 -21.43 -39.29 -2.08
CA ARG A 208 -21.20 -39.71 -0.67
C ARG A 208 -21.94 -38.66 0.18
N VAL A 209 -23.04 -38.90 0.91
CA VAL A 209 -23.49 -39.96 1.83
C VAL A 209 -22.57 -40.17 3.03
N GLY A 210 -23.10 -39.84 4.21
CA GLY A 210 -22.64 -40.26 5.54
C GLY A 210 -21.77 -39.21 6.24
N GLY A 211 -22.03 -38.75 7.47
CA GLY A 211 -22.95 -39.25 8.49
C GLY A 211 -23.00 -38.31 9.69
N LYS A 212 -24.14 -38.35 10.40
CA LYS A 212 -24.38 -37.81 11.73
C LYS A 212 -23.46 -38.47 12.75
N GLU A 213 -22.93 -37.70 13.69
CA GLU A 213 -22.79 -38.17 15.07
C GLU A 213 -23.06 -37.02 16.04
N LYS A 214 -24.19 -37.12 16.75
CA LYS A 214 -24.49 -36.33 17.94
C LYS A 214 -24.04 -37.18 19.12
N GLY A 215 -22.96 -36.78 19.79
CA GLY A 215 -22.58 -37.29 21.10
C GLY A 215 -23.05 -36.33 22.18
N ALA A 216 -24.07 -36.72 22.93
CA ALA A 216 -24.44 -36.13 24.21
C ALA A 216 -23.85 -37.00 25.32
N LYS A 217 -23.15 -36.37 26.27
CA LYS A 217 -23.14 -36.72 27.69
C LYS A 217 -22.61 -35.53 28.48
#